data_AF-A0A356NA91-F1
#
_entry.id   AF-A0A356NA91-F1
#
_cell.length_a   1.000
_cell.length_b   1.000
_cell.length_c   1.000
_cell.angle_alpha   90.00
_cell.angle_beta   90.00
_cell.angle_gamma   90.00
#
_symmetry.space_group_name_H-M   'P 1'
#
loop_
_entity.id
_entity.type
_entity.pdbx_description
1 polymer ?
#
loop_
_entity_poly.entity_id
_entity_poly.type
_entity_poly.pdbx_seq_one_letter_code
_entity_poly.pdbx_strand_id
1 'polypeptide(L)'
;MKKRVDSVFKNATIATLVSAVIFVAVFCFFALLPTSVCEANSALRYYEGRDASGVILTTKDSPVVVEKEDLTFDIQFDEHYLNGLQIGSVSAKYTFKNTSDAEAKTNVVFPIDFLSVINYQNNDDFSKYGVKVNEETVTSNLRYSYKIQGSTFSVEDDLEYLKDEIITDEFYTPETVVYKYVYACTAGDSFCKMYFGGIDARKVVCDNVYTSYWQNLDGAESIGFWVDKNEYIFYSIGEEIDFAERAEFFSDSERTSRVNGSFKLLSKQDITFGDLAYQYYDENYGVSKTDWYNAVYASLKEVYPKIALGYCFNVYRNLYCWFEYDMTFAPQETLVNEVVA
;
A
#
# COMPACT_ATOMS: atom_id res chain seq x y z
N MET A 1 -67.61 14.90 34.58
CA MET A 1 -66.14 14.98 34.42
C MET A 1 -65.37 13.76 34.95
N LYS A 2 -65.77 13.06 36.03
CA LYS A 2 -65.04 11.91 36.58
C LYS A 2 -64.88 10.69 35.62
N LYS A 3 -65.95 10.27 34.92
CA LYS A 3 -65.91 9.11 34.00
C LYS A 3 -64.99 9.26 32.78
N ARG A 4 -64.67 10.47 32.35
CA ARG A 4 -63.84 10.72 31.15
C ARG A 4 -62.35 10.64 31.48
N VAL A 5 -61.96 11.01 32.69
CA VAL A 5 -60.58 10.97 33.19
C VAL A 5 -60.13 9.52 33.42
N ASP A 6 -60.97 8.68 34.01
CA ASP A 6 -60.63 7.26 34.28
C ASP A 6 -60.41 6.43 33.01
N SER A 7 -61.11 6.74 31.89
CA SER A 7 -60.91 6.03 30.61
C SER A 7 -59.63 6.44 29.90
N VAL A 8 -59.20 7.71 30.06
CA VAL A 8 -57.96 8.22 29.46
C VAL A 8 -56.75 7.65 30.20
N PHE A 9 -56.81 7.54 31.53
CA PHE A 9 -55.75 6.90 32.32
C PHE A 9 -55.64 5.40 32.04
N LYS A 10 -56.75 4.65 31.96
CA LYS A 10 -56.71 3.22 31.58
C LYS A 10 -56.12 2.98 30.19
N ASN A 11 -56.49 3.81 29.20
CA ASN A 11 -55.97 3.67 27.84
C ASN A 11 -54.49 4.06 27.73
N ALA A 12 -54.03 5.05 28.52
CA ALA A 12 -52.62 5.41 28.60
C ALA A 12 -51.78 4.29 29.23
N THR A 13 -52.26 3.64 30.30
CA THR A 13 -51.56 2.53 30.96
C THR A 13 -51.50 1.27 30.09
N ILE A 14 -52.57 0.97 29.34
CA ILE A 14 -52.58 -0.16 28.39
C ILE A 14 -51.64 0.11 27.22
N ALA A 15 -51.61 1.33 26.68
CA ALA A 15 -50.70 1.70 25.60
C ALA A 15 -49.22 1.65 26.04
N THR A 16 -48.90 2.03 27.29
CA THR A 16 -47.53 1.89 27.82
C THR A 16 -47.14 0.44 28.06
N LEU A 17 -48.05 -0.41 28.53
CA LEU A 17 -47.77 -1.84 28.69
C LEU A 17 -47.55 -2.55 27.35
N VAL A 18 -48.37 -2.25 26.34
CA VAL A 18 -48.24 -2.82 24.99
C VAL A 18 -46.93 -2.34 24.34
N SER A 19 -46.56 -1.07 24.51
CA SER A 19 -45.29 -0.55 24.02
C SER A 19 -44.08 -1.22 24.71
N ALA A 20 -44.15 -1.50 26.01
CA ALA A 20 -43.08 -2.17 26.74
C ALA A 20 -42.91 -3.64 26.31
N VAL A 21 -44.02 -4.36 26.08
CA VAL A 21 -43.97 -5.76 25.61
C VAL A 21 -43.45 -5.85 24.18
N ILE A 22 -43.83 -4.92 23.29
CA ILE A 22 -43.27 -4.85 21.93
C ILE A 22 -41.77 -4.52 21.98
N PHE A 23 -41.35 -3.61 22.84
CA PHE A 23 -39.93 -3.25 22.98
C PHE A 23 -39.09 -4.44 23.46
N VAL A 24 -39.56 -5.20 24.45
CA VAL A 24 -38.89 -6.41 24.94
C VAL A 24 -38.89 -7.52 23.89
N ALA A 25 -39.99 -7.71 23.15
CA ALA A 25 -40.07 -8.72 22.09
C ALA A 25 -39.12 -8.41 20.91
N VAL A 26 -38.98 -7.14 20.52
CA VAL A 26 -38.02 -6.72 19.49
C VAL A 26 -36.58 -6.90 20.00
N PHE A 27 -36.31 -6.58 21.27
CA PHE A 27 -34.98 -6.77 21.86
C PHE A 27 -34.57 -8.25 21.94
N CYS A 28 -35.51 -9.14 22.30
CA CYS A 28 -35.27 -10.58 22.29
C CYS A 28 -35.09 -11.16 20.88
N PHE A 29 -35.71 -10.55 19.85
CA PHE A 29 -35.53 -10.97 18.46
C PHE A 29 -34.14 -10.58 17.93
N PHE A 30 -33.57 -9.45 18.35
CA PHE A 30 -32.19 -9.07 18.03
C PHE A 30 -31.14 -9.91 18.78
N ALA A 31 -31.45 -10.39 19.99
CA ALA A 31 -30.57 -11.25 20.78
C ALA A 31 -30.53 -12.73 20.31
N LEU A 32 -31.45 -13.13 19.42
CA LEU A 32 -31.56 -14.48 18.87
C LEU A 32 -31.12 -14.58 17.39
N LEU A 33 -30.69 -13.47 16.79
CA LEU A 33 -30.01 -13.53 15.50
C LEU A 33 -28.62 -14.15 15.72
N PRO A 34 -28.17 -15.08 14.85
CA PRO A 34 -26.83 -15.63 14.95
C PRO A 34 -25.85 -14.46 14.99
N THR A 35 -25.05 -14.40 16.06
CA THR A 35 -23.93 -13.48 16.16
C THR A 35 -23.09 -13.69 14.91
N SER A 36 -22.96 -12.60 14.16
CA SER A 36 -22.03 -12.40 13.05
C SER A 36 -20.80 -13.29 13.15
N VAL A 37 -20.44 -13.90 12.01
CA VAL A 37 -19.18 -14.59 11.77
C VAL A 37 -18.05 -13.75 12.35
N CYS A 38 -17.21 -14.41 13.14
CA CYS A 38 -16.09 -13.77 13.81
C CYS A 38 -15.01 -13.50 12.76
N GLU A 39 -14.96 -12.25 12.29
CA GLU A 39 -13.96 -11.72 11.38
C GLU A 39 -12.86 -11.08 12.27
N ALA A 40 -11.68 -11.72 12.42
CA ALA A 40 -10.55 -11.28 13.26
C ALA A 40 -9.40 -10.54 12.51
N ASN A 41 -9.08 -9.33 13.01
CA ASN A 41 -8.18 -8.28 12.47
C ASN A 41 -6.76 -8.37 13.02
N SER A 42 -5.75 -8.56 12.16
CA SER A 42 -4.34 -8.51 12.55
C SER A 42 -3.84 -7.07 12.71
N ALA A 43 -4.03 -6.58 13.94
CA ALA A 43 -3.59 -5.34 14.58
C ALA A 43 -2.69 -4.32 13.83
N LEU A 44 -3.27 -3.15 13.58
CA LEU A 44 -2.60 -1.86 13.33
C LEU A 44 -2.52 -1.02 14.63
N ARG A 45 -1.52 -0.13 14.72
CA ARG A 45 -1.23 0.75 15.89
C ARG A 45 -2.32 1.81 16.19
N TYR A 46 -3.39 1.91 15.41
CA TYR A 46 -4.52 2.83 15.63
C TYR A 46 -5.85 2.15 15.28
N TYR A 47 -6.83 2.26 16.19
CA TYR A 47 -8.17 1.64 16.09
C TYR A 47 -9.14 2.53 15.28
N GLU A 48 -9.42 2.15 14.04
CA GLU A 48 -10.74 2.36 13.40
C GLU A 48 -11.12 1.05 12.68
N GLY A 49 -12.31 0.53 12.98
CA GLY A 49 -12.65 -0.87 12.74
C GLY A 49 -12.98 -1.22 11.29
N ARG A 50 -12.35 -2.29 10.78
CA ARG A 50 -12.93 -3.28 9.85
C ARG A 50 -11.98 -4.46 9.57
N ASP A 51 -12.63 -5.57 9.21
CA ASP A 51 -12.26 -6.96 8.85
C ASP A 51 -10.85 -7.23 8.25
N ALA A 52 -10.15 -8.38 8.37
CA ALA A 52 -10.04 -9.43 9.36
C ALA A 52 -9.29 -10.66 8.77
N SER A 53 -8.03 -10.49 8.37
CA SER A 53 -7.13 -11.64 8.20
C SER A 53 -5.68 -11.17 8.11
N GLY A 54 -4.82 -11.66 9.00
CA GLY A 54 -3.37 -11.53 8.84
C GLY A 54 -2.77 -12.67 8.02
N VAL A 55 -3.32 -13.88 8.10
CA VAL A 55 -2.90 -14.97 7.21
C VAL A 55 -3.85 -15.11 6.04
N ILE A 56 -3.30 -15.13 4.83
CA ILE A 56 -4.08 -15.24 3.60
C ILE A 56 -3.71 -16.54 2.89
N LEU A 57 -4.74 -17.35 2.62
CA LEU A 57 -4.63 -18.51 1.73
C LEU A 57 -4.80 -18.03 0.29
N THR A 58 -3.75 -18.12 -0.51
CA THR A 58 -3.76 -17.66 -1.91
C THR A 58 -4.28 -18.74 -2.87
N THR A 59 -4.40 -19.98 -2.38
CA THR A 59 -4.87 -21.12 -3.19
C THR A 59 -6.37 -21.05 -3.39
N LYS A 60 -6.78 -20.86 -4.64
CA LYS A 60 -8.18 -20.82 -5.03
C LYS A 60 -8.91 -22.12 -4.69
N ASP A 61 -10.11 -22.00 -4.12
CA ASP A 61 -10.98 -23.12 -3.73
C ASP A 61 -10.31 -24.13 -2.75
N SER A 62 -9.40 -23.64 -1.89
CA SER A 62 -8.74 -24.48 -0.88
C SER A 62 -9.75 -25.10 0.10
N PRO A 63 -9.69 -26.42 0.37
CA PRO A 63 -10.55 -27.07 1.37
C PRO A 63 -10.12 -26.77 2.81
N VAL A 64 -9.06 -25.97 2.98
CA VAL A 64 -8.49 -25.59 4.27
C VAL A 64 -9.24 -24.39 4.82
N VAL A 65 -9.72 -24.50 6.05
CA VAL A 65 -10.42 -23.43 6.77
C VAL A 65 -9.64 -23.02 8.02
N VAL A 66 -9.81 -21.76 8.45
CA VAL A 66 -9.31 -21.30 9.75
C VAL A 66 -10.35 -21.65 10.81
N GLU A 67 -10.05 -22.60 11.71
CA GLU A 67 -10.93 -22.96 12.81
C GLU A 67 -10.75 -22.03 14.02
N LYS A 68 -9.55 -21.48 14.22
CA LYS A 68 -9.20 -20.65 15.37
C LYS A 68 -8.07 -19.68 15.05
N GLU A 69 -8.15 -18.49 15.65
CA GLU A 69 -7.07 -17.49 15.68
C GLU A 69 -6.81 -17.07 17.14
N ASP A 70 -5.55 -17.17 17.59
CA ASP A 70 -5.08 -16.67 18.87
C ASP A 70 -4.03 -15.58 18.62
N LEU A 71 -4.36 -14.34 18.98
CA LEU A 71 -3.43 -13.20 18.92
C LEU A 71 -2.86 -12.91 20.31
N THR A 72 -1.53 -12.84 20.40
CA THR A 72 -0.82 -12.45 21.61
C THR A 72 -0.11 -11.12 21.38
N PHE A 73 -0.41 -10.15 22.24
CA PHE A 73 0.22 -8.85 22.24
C PHE A 73 1.13 -8.73 23.46
N ASP A 74 2.43 -8.54 23.24
CA ASP A 74 3.32 -8.08 24.29
C ASP A 74 3.15 -6.56 24.43
N ILE A 75 2.76 -6.11 25.62
CA ILE A 75 2.57 -4.69 25.92
C ILE A 75 3.62 -4.29 26.94
N GLN A 76 4.57 -3.49 26.49
CA GLN A 76 5.69 -2.99 27.28
C GLN A 76 5.41 -1.58 27.79
N PHE A 77 6.08 -1.23 28.90
CA PHE A 77 6.00 0.11 29.47
C PHE A 77 7.32 0.85 29.30
N ASP A 78 7.32 2.02 28.64
CA ASP A 78 8.46 2.92 28.48
C ASP A 78 8.11 4.35 28.90
N GLU A 79 8.76 4.79 29.98
CA GLU A 79 8.58 6.12 30.59
C GLU A 79 8.94 7.29 29.65
N HIS A 80 9.64 7.05 28.53
CA HIS A 80 10.02 8.08 27.57
C HIS A 80 8.91 8.42 26.56
N TYR A 81 7.81 7.67 26.52
CA TYR A 81 6.66 7.95 25.67
C TYR A 81 5.49 8.59 26.43
N LEU A 82 4.76 9.49 25.77
CA LEU A 82 3.71 10.34 26.36
C LEU A 82 2.57 9.59 27.06
N ASN A 83 2.44 8.26 26.90
CA ASN A 83 1.45 7.42 27.58
C ASN A 83 2.03 6.13 28.21
N GLY A 84 3.35 5.96 28.21
CA GLY A 84 4.02 4.80 28.82
C GLY A 84 3.80 3.46 28.12
N LEU A 85 2.72 3.24 27.38
CA LEU A 85 2.38 1.94 26.77
C LEU A 85 2.91 1.84 25.33
N GLN A 86 3.67 0.77 25.06
CA GLN A 86 4.15 0.38 23.74
C GLN A 86 3.79 -1.08 23.48
N ILE A 87 3.36 -1.41 22.25
CA ILE A 87 3.27 -2.81 21.83
C ILE A 87 4.70 -3.27 21.47
N GLY A 88 5.21 -4.26 22.20
CA GLY A 88 6.52 -4.86 22.02
C GLY A 88 6.55 -5.78 20.80
N SER A 89 5.90 -6.93 20.88
CA SER A 89 5.78 -7.92 19.79
C SER A 89 4.35 -8.42 19.65
N VAL A 90 4.04 -8.93 18.45
CA VAL A 90 2.77 -9.60 18.18
C VAL A 90 3.07 -11.01 17.70
N SER A 91 2.46 -12.01 18.34
CA SER A 91 2.42 -13.36 17.79
C SER A 91 1.00 -13.74 17.44
N ALA A 92 0.84 -14.38 16.29
CA ALA A 92 -0.44 -14.83 15.79
C ALA A 92 -0.40 -16.33 15.55
N LYS A 93 -1.32 -17.07 16.16
CA LYS A 93 -1.48 -18.52 15.97
C LYS A 93 -2.80 -18.82 15.30
N TYR A 94 -2.75 -19.56 14.20
CA TYR A 94 -3.89 -19.96 13.40
C TYR A 94 -4.00 -21.48 13.42
N THR A 95 -5.19 -21.99 13.75
CA THR A 95 -5.49 -23.42 13.64
C THR A 95 -6.20 -23.64 12.31
N PHE A 96 -5.50 -24.25 11.37
CA PHE A 96 -6.01 -24.60 10.05
C PHE A 96 -6.50 -26.03 10.03
N LYS A 97 -7.60 -26.30 9.30
CA LYS A 97 -8.09 -27.66 9.07
C LYS A 97 -8.42 -27.90 7.62
N ASN A 98 -7.88 -28.98 7.07
CA ASN A 98 -8.34 -29.53 5.81
C ASN A 98 -9.68 -30.26 6.03
N THR A 99 -10.77 -29.75 5.45
CA THR A 99 -12.11 -30.34 5.60
C THR A 99 -12.41 -31.45 4.60
N SER A 100 -11.49 -31.71 3.66
CA SER A 100 -11.66 -32.70 2.61
C SER A 100 -11.07 -34.07 2.98
N ASP A 101 -11.51 -35.09 2.25
CA ASP A 101 -10.98 -36.46 2.34
C ASP A 101 -9.74 -36.69 1.46
N ALA A 102 -9.18 -35.62 0.87
CA ALA A 102 -7.98 -35.65 0.05
C ALA A 102 -6.85 -34.84 0.70
N GLU A 103 -5.61 -35.09 0.28
CA GLU A 103 -4.49 -34.22 0.62
C GLU A 103 -4.72 -32.82 0.05
N ALA A 104 -4.46 -31.79 0.86
CA ALA A 104 -4.56 -30.40 0.45
C ALA A 104 -3.19 -29.73 0.56
N LYS A 105 -2.81 -29.01 -0.50
CA LYS A 105 -1.63 -28.13 -0.50
C LYS A 105 -2.13 -26.71 -0.64
N THR A 106 -1.65 -25.83 0.23
CA THR A 106 -2.01 -24.42 0.21
C THR A 106 -0.76 -23.57 0.32
N ASN A 107 -0.70 -22.55 -0.52
CA ASN A 107 0.22 -21.45 -0.34
C ASN A 107 -0.37 -20.44 0.64
N VAL A 108 0.49 -19.93 1.51
CA VAL A 108 0.13 -19.06 2.64
C VAL A 108 1.01 -17.83 2.58
N VAL A 109 0.38 -16.66 2.69
CA VAL A 109 1.10 -15.39 2.82
C VAL A 109 0.70 -14.67 4.10
N PHE A 110 1.69 -14.02 4.74
CA PHE A 110 1.49 -13.25 5.96
C PHE A 110 2.24 -11.91 5.89
N PRO A 111 1.55 -10.76 6.07
CA PRO A 111 2.19 -9.45 6.09
C PRO A 111 2.98 -9.25 7.38
N ILE A 112 4.15 -8.63 7.25
CA ILE A 112 5.06 -8.38 8.37
C ILE A 112 5.01 -6.88 8.73
N ASP A 113 5.78 -6.07 8.01
CA ASP A 113 5.83 -4.61 8.11
C ASP A 113 6.54 -4.08 6.86
N PHE A 114 6.75 -2.78 6.75
CA PHE A 114 7.55 -2.17 5.70
C PHE A 114 9.04 -2.50 5.87
N LEU A 115 9.74 -2.81 4.77
CA LEU A 115 11.18 -3.10 4.78
C LEU A 115 11.97 -1.99 5.48
N SER A 116 11.68 -0.74 5.14
CA SER A 116 12.34 0.41 5.77
C SER A 116 12.13 0.50 7.29
N VAL A 117 11.01 0.02 7.80
CA VAL A 117 10.68 0.01 9.23
C VAL A 117 11.40 -1.14 9.92
N ILE A 118 11.39 -2.34 9.31
CA ILE A 118 12.11 -3.52 9.82
C ILE A 118 13.60 -3.19 9.94
N ASN A 119 14.20 -2.65 8.88
CA ASN A 119 15.62 -2.30 8.85
C ASN A 119 15.98 -1.26 9.91
N TYR A 120 15.13 -0.23 10.08
CA TYR A 120 15.34 0.81 11.09
C TYR A 120 15.23 0.26 12.53
N GLN A 121 14.28 -0.63 12.81
CA GLN A 121 14.04 -1.14 14.16
C GLN A 121 14.99 -2.27 14.56
N ASN A 122 15.45 -3.07 13.58
CA ASN A 122 16.17 -4.32 13.85
C ASN A 122 17.60 -4.35 13.33
N ASN A 123 18.15 -3.25 12.81
CA ASN A 123 19.49 -3.24 12.19
C ASN A 123 19.64 -4.37 11.16
N ASP A 124 18.64 -4.51 10.29
CA ASP A 124 18.56 -5.55 9.25
C ASP A 124 18.52 -7.00 9.79
N ASP A 125 18.25 -7.19 11.10
CA ASP A 125 18.11 -8.51 11.71
C ASP A 125 16.69 -9.08 11.55
N PHE A 126 16.53 -9.96 10.56
CA PHE A 126 15.29 -10.68 10.32
C PHE A 126 15.08 -11.90 11.24
N SER A 127 16.05 -12.27 12.10
CA SER A 127 15.99 -13.49 12.91
C SER A 127 14.87 -13.51 13.96
N LYS A 128 14.30 -12.33 14.27
CA LYS A 128 13.16 -12.18 15.17
C LYS A 128 11.83 -12.56 14.51
N TYR A 129 11.80 -12.57 13.19
CA TYR A 129 10.62 -12.92 12.40
C TYR A 129 10.69 -14.37 11.97
N GLY A 130 9.54 -15.04 11.92
CA GLY A 130 9.51 -16.40 11.43
C GLY A 130 8.16 -17.05 11.52
N VAL A 131 8.09 -18.23 10.90
CA VAL A 131 6.90 -19.05 10.79
C VAL A 131 7.19 -20.42 11.38
N LYS A 132 6.24 -20.93 12.15
CA LYS A 132 6.25 -22.31 12.65
C LYS A 132 4.95 -23.02 12.31
N VAL A 133 5.05 -24.28 11.92
CA VAL A 133 3.90 -25.17 11.74
C VAL A 133 4.05 -26.33 12.71
N ASN A 134 3.07 -26.53 13.59
CA ASN A 134 3.12 -27.48 14.70
C ASN A 134 4.42 -27.37 15.52
N GLU A 135 4.80 -26.14 15.88
CA GLU A 135 6.02 -25.80 16.63
C GLU A 135 7.35 -26.01 15.86
N GLU A 136 7.32 -26.58 14.66
CA GLU A 136 8.48 -26.74 13.81
C GLU A 136 8.70 -25.49 12.93
N THR A 137 9.91 -24.94 12.94
CA THR A 137 10.26 -23.81 12.08
C THR A 137 10.18 -24.22 10.61
N VAL A 138 9.44 -23.43 9.82
CA VAL A 138 9.31 -23.63 8.38
C VAL A 138 10.15 -22.59 7.65
N THR A 139 10.81 -23.01 6.57
CA THR A 139 11.48 -22.08 5.65
C THR A 139 10.42 -21.30 4.88
N SER A 140 10.48 -19.98 4.96
CA SER A 140 9.61 -19.07 4.21
C SER A 140 10.43 -18.24 3.23
N ASN A 141 9.78 -17.83 2.15
CA ASN A 141 10.29 -16.84 1.22
C ASN A 141 9.85 -15.45 1.70
N LEU A 142 10.77 -14.50 1.71
CA LEU A 142 10.43 -13.10 1.86
C LEU A 142 9.99 -12.56 0.51
N ARG A 143 8.79 -11.98 0.48
CA ARG A 143 8.21 -11.33 -0.70
C ARG A 143 7.89 -9.88 -0.39
N TYR A 144 7.79 -9.06 -1.42
CA TYR A 144 7.55 -7.63 -1.27
C TYR A 144 6.49 -7.15 -2.25
N SER A 145 5.55 -6.34 -1.77
CA SER A 145 4.62 -5.59 -2.62
C SER A 145 4.70 -4.10 -2.30
N TYR A 146 4.18 -3.26 -3.19
CA TYR A 146 4.12 -1.83 -2.94
C TYR A 146 2.90 -1.48 -2.09
N LYS A 147 3.11 -0.68 -1.05
CA LYS A 147 2.05 -0.10 -0.24
C LYS A 147 2.43 1.31 0.21
N ILE A 148 1.47 2.23 0.21
CA ILE A 148 1.69 3.57 0.77
C ILE A 148 1.71 3.46 2.30
N GLN A 149 2.79 3.91 2.95
CA GLN A 149 2.84 3.94 4.43
C GLN A 149 1.69 4.76 4.99
N GLY A 150 0.96 4.19 5.96
CA GLY A 150 -0.22 4.81 6.56
C GLY A 150 -1.54 4.54 5.83
N SER A 151 -1.52 3.85 4.68
CA SER A 151 -2.74 3.32 4.06
C SER A 151 -3.29 2.13 4.86
N THR A 152 -4.60 1.93 4.78
CA THR A 152 -5.28 0.79 5.39
C THR A 152 -4.91 -0.50 4.67
N PHE A 153 -4.76 -1.60 5.41
CA PHE A 153 -4.55 -2.92 4.84
C PHE A 153 -5.79 -3.41 4.08
N SER A 154 -5.59 -4.02 2.91
CA SER A 154 -6.62 -4.57 2.04
C SER A 154 -6.07 -5.80 1.34
N VAL A 155 -6.67 -6.96 1.57
CA VAL A 155 -6.24 -8.22 0.95
C VAL A 155 -6.27 -8.13 -0.58
N GLU A 156 -7.28 -7.46 -1.14
CA GLU A 156 -7.44 -7.31 -2.59
C GLU A 156 -6.31 -6.45 -3.18
N ASP A 157 -6.06 -5.27 -2.59
CA ASP A 157 -5.09 -4.31 -3.13
C ASP A 157 -3.64 -4.74 -2.83
N ASP A 158 -3.38 -5.24 -1.62
CA ASP A 158 -2.02 -5.50 -1.14
C ASP A 158 -1.41 -6.77 -1.73
N LEU A 159 -2.25 -7.72 -2.18
CA LEU A 159 -1.82 -8.92 -2.91
C LEU A 159 -1.82 -8.74 -4.42
N GLU A 160 -2.45 -7.70 -4.98
CA GLU A 160 -2.52 -7.49 -6.43
C GLU A 160 -1.12 -7.51 -7.09
N TYR A 161 -0.12 -6.99 -6.38
CA TYR A 161 1.25 -6.84 -6.86
C TYR A 161 2.22 -7.92 -6.37
N LEU A 162 1.74 -8.88 -5.55
CA LEU A 162 2.54 -10.02 -5.09
C LEU A 162 2.49 -11.13 -6.15
N LYS A 163 3.34 -11.03 -7.18
CA LYS A 163 3.37 -11.95 -8.33
C LYS A 163 4.77 -12.44 -8.63
N ASP A 164 4.88 -13.71 -9.01
CA ASP A 164 6.15 -14.35 -9.40
C ASP A 164 6.70 -13.84 -10.73
N GLU A 165 5.83 -13.23 -11.53
CA GLU A 165 6.12 -12.69 -12.84
C GLU A 165 6.16 -11.16 -12.79
N ILE A 166 6.96 -10.58 -13.68
CA ILE A 166 6.99 -9.13 -13.89
C ILE A 166 5.62 -8.69 -14.44
N ILE A 167 4.98 -7.76 -13.74
CA ILE A 167 3.73 -7.14 -14.16
C ILE A 167 4.01 -6.16 -15.28
N THR A 168 3.32 -6.32 -16.39
CA THR A 168 3.42 -5.42 -17.54
C THR A 168 2.05 -5.05 -18.05
N ASP A 169 1.95 -3.90 -18.70
CA ASP A 169 0.78 -3.52 -19.51
C ASP A 169 1.22 -3.01 -20.89
N GLU A 170 0.30 -2.44 -21.66
CA GLU A 170 0.59 -1.90 -23.00
C GLU A 170 1.65 -0.78 -23.02
N PHE A 171 1.95 -0.19 -21.86
CA PHE A 171 2.81 0.98 -21.73
C PHE A 171 4.10 0.67 -20.95
N TYR A 172 3.97 0.08 -19.75
CA TYR A 172 5.08 -0.24 -18.86
C TYR A 172 5.58 -1.68 -19.11
N THR A 173 6.44 -1.82 -20.12
CA THR A 173 7.18 -3.06 -20.39
C THR A 173 8.67 -2.84 -20.18
N PRO A 174 9.44 -3.82 -19.67
CA PRO A 174 10.87 -3.63 -19.41
C PRO A 174 11.65 -3.16 -20.64
N GLU A 175 11.28 -3.61 -21.83
CA GLU A 175 11.95 -3.30 -23.09
C GLU A 175 11.51 -1.96 -23.72
N THR A 176 10.52 -1.27 -23.15
CA THR A 176 10.07 0.03 -23.66
C THR A 176 11.25 1.01 -23.66
N VAL A 177 11.53 1.63 -24.80
CA VAL A 177 12.60 2.63 -24.92
C VAL A 177 12.26 3.85 -24.05
N VAL A 178 13.26 4.31 -23.30
CA VAL A 178 13.20 5.52 -22.49
C VAL A 178 14.35 6.42 -22.87
N TYR A 179 14.05 7.70 -23.08
CA TYR A 179 15.06 8.70 -23.38
C TYR A 179 15.40 9.48 -22.12
N LYS A 180 16.63 9.37 -21.66
CA LYS A 180 17.18 10.17 -20.55
C LYS A 180 17.79 11.45 -21.10
N TYR A 181 17.37 12.59 -20.59
CA TYR A 181 17.91 13.90 -20.93
C TYR A 181 18.56 14.53 -19.70
N VAL A 182 19.76 15.07 -19.87
CA VAL A 182 20.43 15.89 -18.87
C VAL A 182 20.61 17.29 -19.43
N TYR A 183 20.07 18.30 -18.76
CA TYR A 183 20.14 19.69 -19.18
C TYR A 183 20.88 20.56 -18.16
N ALA A 184 21.61 21.56 -18.65
CA ALA A 184 22.00 22.74 -17.86
C ALA A 184 20.99 23.86 -18.09
N CYS A 185 20.65 24.62 -17.05
CA CYS A 185 19.83 25.82 -17.19
C CYS A 185 20.69 27.07 -17.35
N THR A 186 20.33 27.96 -18.26
CA THR A 186 21.02 29.25 -18.44
C THR A 186 20.39 30.38 -17.61
N ALA A 187 19.21 30.16 -17.03
CA ALA A 187 18.53 31.15 -16.19
C ALA A 187 19.19 31.21 -14.81
N GLY A 188 19.32 32.41 -14.24
CA GLY A 188 19.77 32.60 -12.86
C GLY A 188 18.59 32.93 -11.95
N ASP A 189 18.50 32.28 -10.79
CA ASP A 189 17.49 32.52 -9.74
C ASP A 189 16.08 32.80 -10.29
N SER A 190 15.57 31.83 -11.04
CA SER A 190 14.32 31.94 -11.79
C SER A 190 13.41 30.77 -11.46
N PHE A 191 12.10 30.98 -11.54
CA PHE A 191 11.11 29.92 -11.51
C PHE A 191 10.87 29.40 -12.93
N CYS A 192 11.09 28.11 -13.16
CA CYS A 192 10.77 27.41 -14.39
C CYS A 192 9.35 26.83 -14.33
N LYS A 193 8.58 26.99 -15.39
CA LYS A 193 7.33 26.27 -15.66
C LYS A 193 7.52 25.44 -16.92
N MET A 194 7.03 24.19 -16.90
CA MET A 194 6.87 23.39 -18.11
C MET A 194 5.41 23.00 -18.32
N TYR A 195 4.94 23.10 -19.57
CA TYR A 195 3.58 22.73 -19.97
C TYR A 195 3.61 21.52 -20.91
N PHE A 196 2.87 20.47 -20.56
CA PHE A 196 2.86 19.18 -21.23
C PHE A 196 1.57 18.93 -22.03
N GLY A 197 0.96 19.99 -22.57
CA GLY A 197 -0.17 19.86 -23.49
C GLY A 197 0.14 18.95 -24.67
N GLY A 198 -0.83 18.08 -24.99
CA GLY A 198 -0.74 17.07 -26.03
C GLY A 198 0.17 15.89 -25.71
N ILE A 199 0.75 15.81 -24.51
CA ILE A 199 1.56 14.67 -24.05
C ILE A 199 0.76 13.88 -23.02
N ASP A 200 0.78 12.56 -23.17
CA ASP A 200 0.34 11.65 -22.11
C ASP A 200 1.33 11.76 -20.93
N ALA A 201 0.86 12.26 -19.79
CA ALA A 201 1.69 12.51 -18.61
C ALA A 201 2.41 11.26 -18.09
N ARG A 202 1.90 10.03 -18.37
CA ARG A 202 2.62 8.78 -18.09
C ARG A 202 3.99 8.71 -18.73
N LYS A 203 4.17 9.40 -19.86
CA LYS A 203 5.44 9.42 -20.61
C LYS A 203 6.50 10.27 -19.94
N VAL A 204 6.12 11.17 -19.04
CA VAL A 204 7.05 12.14 -18.45
C VAL A 204 7.48 11.68 -17.07
N VAL A 205 8.79 11.57 -16.87
CA VAL A 205 9.38 11.40 -15.55
C VAL A 205 10.31 12.57 -15.28
N CYS A 206 10.10 13.24 -14.14
CA CYS A 206 10.97 14.30 -13.67
C CYS A 206 11.78 13.80 -12.47
N ASP A 207 13.08 13.57 -12.65
CA ASP A 207 13.95 13.13 -11.56
C ASP A 207 14.17 14.25 -10.53
N ASN A 208 14.06 15.49 -11.00
CA ASN A 208 14.07 16.64 -10.12
C ASN A 208 12.76 16.73 -9.35
N VAL A 209 12.86 16.90 -8.03
CA VAL A 209 11.72 17.36 -7.24
C VAL A 209 11.30 18.73 -7.75
N TYR A 210 10.03 18.86 -8.14
CA TYR A 210 9.45 20.16 -8.47
C TYR A 210 8.75 20.77 -7.25
N THR A 211 8.60 22.09 -7.23
CA THR A 211 7.93 22.79 -6.13
C THR A 211 6.43 22.94 -6.34
N SER A 212 5.94 22.71 -7.56
CA SER A 212 4.53 22.82 -7.89
C SER A 212 4.13 21.93 -9.05
N TYR A 213 2.91 21.39 -8.94
CA TYR A 213 2.22 20.64 -9.97
C TYR A 213 0.79 21.14 -10.04
N TRP A 214 0.26 21.27 -11.24
CA TRP A 214 -1.13 21.62 -11.45
C TRP A 214 -1.63 21.12 -12.81
N GLN A 215 -2.89 20.72 -12.82
CA GLN A 215 -3.63 20.46 -14.03
C GLN A 215 -4.19 21.79 -14.57
N ASN A 216 -4.00 22.04 -15.85
CA ASN A 216 -4.51 23.22 -16.54
C ASN A 216 -5.98 22.99 -16.97
N LEU A 217 -6.68 24.05 -17.35
CA LEU A 217 -8.11 23.99 -17.72
C LEU A 217 -8.40 23.09 -18.94
N ASP A 218 -7.39 22.83 -19.76
CA ASP A 218 -7.44 21.92 -20.91
C ASP A 218 -7.15 20.45 -20.54
N GLY A 219 -6.98 20.15 -19.24
CA GLY A 219 -6.63 18.83 -18.72
C GLY A 219 -5.15 18.48 -18.81
N ALA A 220 -4.31 19.34 -19.41
CA ALA A 220 -2.89 19.08 -19.52
C ALA A 220 -2.15 19.39 -18.22
N GLU A 221 -1.06 18.66 -17.98
CA GLU A 221 -0.26 18.82 -16.77
C GLU A 221 0.84 19.87 -16.93
N SER A 222 1.12 20.57 -15.83
CA SER A 222 2.27 21.45 -15.71
C SER A 222 3.03 21.16 -14.43
N ILE A 223 4.34 21.34 -14.52
CA ILE A 223 5.24 21.35 -13.37
C ILE A 223 5.92 22.71 -13.26
N GLY A 224 6.37 23.05 -12.07
CA GLY A 224 7.21 24.22 -11.86
C GLY A 224 8.16 24.08 -10.69
N PHE A 225 9.34 24.67 -10.82
CA PHE A 225 10.43 24.55 -9.88
C PHE A 225 11.38 25.74 -9.96
N TRP A 226 12.07 26.04 -8.87
CA TRP A 226 13.14 27.05 -8.87
C TRP A 226 14.38 26.49 -9.55
N VAL A 227 15.09 27.35 -10.29
CA VAL A 227 16.36 27.01 -10.92
C VAL A 227 17.46 27.14 -9.87
N ASP A 228 17.77 26.02 -9.21
CA ASP A 228 18.71 25.93 -8.08
C ASP A 228 19.78 24.82 -8.23
N LYS A 229 19.69 24.02 -9.29
CA LYS A 229 20.64 22.94 -9.61
C LYS A 229 21.51 23.24 -10.82
N ASN A 230 22.66 22.56 -10.86
CA ASN A 230 23.56 22.56 -12.01
C ASN A 230 23.00 21.75 -13.18
N GLU A 231 22.37 20.61 -12.89
CA GLU A 231 21.85 19.67 -13.88
C GLU A 231 20.39 19.32 -13.59
N TYR A 232 19.60 19.18 -14.65
CA TYR A 232 18.21 18.78 -14.61
C TYR A 232 18.02 17.52 -15.45
N ILE A 233 17.58 16.45 -14.81
CA ILE A 233 17.30 15.16 -15.46
C ILE A 233 15.80 15.00 -15.69
N PHE A 234 15.45 14.68 -16.93
CA PHE A 234 14.10 14.29 -17.35
C PHE A 234 14.17 12.98 -18.13
N TYR A 235 13.10 12.20 -18.07
CA TYR A 235 12.94 11.03 -18.93
C TYR A 235 11.65 11.12 -19.73
N SER A 236 11.68 10.63 -20.97
CA SER A 236 10.49 10.39 -21.78
C SER A 236 10.36 8.91 -22.13
N ILE A 237 9.20 8.32 -21.87
CA ILE A 237 8.92 6.88 -22.10
C ILE A 237 8.22 6.71 -23.46
N GLY A 238 8.77 5.83 -24.31
CA GLY A 238 8.19 5.40 -25.59
C GLY A 238 8.35 6.40 -26.74
N GLU A 239 8.50 7.70 -26.47
CA GLU A 239 8.74 8.72 -27.49
C GLU A 239 9.64 9.83 -26.97
N GLU A 240 10.25 10.57 -27.89
CA GLU A 240 11.08 11.73 -27.55
C GLU A 240 10.23 12.95 -27.19
N ILE A 241 10.67 13.71 -26.18
CA ILE A 241 10.04 14.96 -25.77
C ILE A 241 11.12 16.04 -25.73
N ASP A 242 10.87 17.14 -26.44
CA ASP A 242 11.67 18.35 -26.29
C ASP A 242 11.24 19.11 -25.03
N PHE A 243 11.93 18.82 -23.92
CA PHE A 243 11.69 19.50 -22.64
C PHE A 243 12.12 20.96 -22.65
N ALA A 244 13.12 21.32 -23.47
CA ALA A 244 13.65 22.68 -23.52
C ALA A 244 12.64 23.65 -24.16
N GLU A 245 11.99 23.24 -25.25
CA GLU A 245 10.93 24.02 -25.92
C GLU A 245 9.68 24.20 -25.05
N ARG A 246 9.51 23.38 -24.01
CA ARG A 246 8.37 23.45 -23.08
C ARG A 246 8.63 24.34 -21.88
N ALA A 247 9.85 24.82 -21.69
CA ALA A 247 10.25 25.59 -20.53
C ALA A 247 10.00 27.09 -20.70
N GLU A 248 9.34 27.67 -19.71
CA GLU A 248 9.19 29.12 -19.56
C GLU A 248 9.76 29.56 -18.23
N PHE A 249 10.48 30.68 -18.20
CA PHE A 249 11.16 31.17 -17.01
C PHE A 249 10.55 32.48 -16.51
N PHE A 250 10.44 32.60 -15.20
CA PHE A 250 9.84 33.73 -14.50
C PHE A 250 10.72 34.15 -13.32
N SER A 251 10.68 35.42 -12.92
CA SER A 251 11.37 35.89 -11.71
C SER A 251 10.62 35.54 -10.42
N ASP A 252 9.38 35.06 -10.53
CA ASP A 252 8.47 34.78 -9.42
C ASP A 252 7.69 33.47 -9.66
N SER A 253 7.30 32.80 -8.58
CA SER A 253 6.52 31.55 -8.63
C SER A 253 5.05 31.76 -9.02
N GLU A 254 4.54 33.00 -8.95
CA GLU A 254 3.21 33.35 -9.46
C GLU A 254 3.17 33.40 -11.00
N ARG A 255 4.35 33.43 -11.64
CA ARG A 255 4.57 33.48 -13.10
C ARG A 255 4.05 34.78 -13.71
N THR A 256 4.22 35.89 -13.00
CA THR A 256 3.76 37.22 -13.44
C THR A 256 4.78 37.93 -14.32
N SER A 257 6.08 37.68 -14.09
CA SER A 257 7.17 38.39 -14.76
C SER A 257 8.11 37.40 -15.47
N ARG A 258 7.99 37.30 -16.81
CA ARG A 258 8.87 36.44 -17.63
C ARG A 258 10.31 36.95 -17.64
N VAL A 259 11.26 36.04 -17.63
CA VAL A 259 12.70 36.31 -17.76
C VAL A 259 13.33 35.43 -18.84
N ASN A 260 14.51 35.81 -19.31
CA ASN A 260 15.25 34.99 -20.28
C ASN A 260 15.88 33.78 -19.59
N GLY A 261 15.69 32.61 -20.19
CA GLY A 261 16.23 31.35 -19.73
C GLY A 261 16.07 30.30 -20.81
N SER A 262 16.91 29.27 -20.77
CA SER A 262 16.82 28.13 -21.67
C SER A 262 17.46 26.91 -21.01
N PHE A 263 17.00 25.72 -21.41
CA PHE A 263 17.72 24.48 -21.12
C PHE A 263 18.66 24.14 -22.28
N LYS A 264 19.93 23.96 -21.95
CA LYS A 264 20.95 23.47 -22.89
C LYS A 264 21.15 21.98 -22.66
N LEU A 265 20.87 21.16 -23.67
CA LEU A 265 21.08 19.72 -23.61
C LEU A 265 22.58 19.42 -23.42
N LEU A 266 22.92 18.73 -22.33
CA LEU A 266 24.26 18.26 -22.03
C LEU A 266 24.47 16.84 -22.57
N SER A 267 23.49 15.97 -22.34
CA SER A 267 23.51 14.60 -22.86
C SER A 267 22.09 14.08 -23.07
N LYS A 268 21.98 13.16 -24.02
CA LYS A 268 20.81 12.34 -24.28
C LYS A 268 21.26 10.89 -24.41
N GLN A 269 20.56 9.99 -23.73
CA GLN A 269 20.86 8.55 -23.74
C GLN A 269 19.56 7.76 -23.92
N ASP A 270 19.66 6.67 -24.67
CA ASP A 270 18.58 5.71 -24.81
C ASP A 270 18.84 4.60 -23.78
N ILE A 271 17.87 4.39 -22.91
CA ILE A 271 17.85 3.31 -21.91
C ILE A 271 16.54 2.53 -22.08
N THR A 272 16.39 1.43 -21.35
CA THR A 272 15.12 0.71 -21.28
C THR A 272 14.30 1.17 -20.07
N PHE A 273 12.99 0.92 -20.08
CA PHE A 273 12.16 1.14 -18.90
C PHE A 273 12.59 0.22 -17.75
N GLY A 274 13.09 -0.98 -18.05
CA GLY A 274 13.75 -1.84 -17.06
C GLY A 274 14.93 -1.14 -16.37
N ASP A 275 15.83 -0.51 -17.13
CA ASP A 275 16.95 0.26 -16.55
C ASP A 275 16.45 1.38 -15.63
N LEU A 276 15.39 2.10 -16.04
CA LEU A 276 14.79 3.14 -15.22
C LEU A 276 14.10 2.58 -13.96
N ALA A 277 13.38 1.46 -14.08
CA ALA A 277 12.72 0.78 -12.98
C ALA A 277 13.71 0.29 -11.91
N TYR A 278 14.90 -0.15 -12.34
CA TYR A 278 15.96 -0.63 -11.45
C TYR A 278 16.95 0.45 -11.01
N GLN A 279 16.73 1.73 -11.33
CA GLN A 279 17.74 2.78 -11.07
C GLN A 279 18.09 2.96 -9.58
N TYR A 280 17.16 2.62 -8.67
CA TYR A 280 17.35 2.66 -7.21
C TYR A 280 17.40 1.26 -6.57
N TYR A 281 17.44 0.21 -7.38
CA TYR A 281 17.53 -1.16 -6.87
C TYR A 281 18.91 -1.42 -6.27
N ASP A 282 18.94 -2.02 -5.09
CA ASP A 282 20.15 -2.51 -4.44
C ASP A 282 19.95 -3.98 -4.04
N GLU A 283 20.86 -4.84 -4.48
CA GLU A 283 20.84 -6.28 -4.14
C GLU A 283 20.97 -6.52 -2.63
N ASN A 284 21.57 -5.59 -1.90
CA ASN A 284 21.70 -5.67 -0.44
C ASN A 284 20.37 -5.53 0.30
N TYR A 285 19.31 -5.04 -0.36
CA TYR A 285 17.97 -4.97 0.24
C TYR A 285 17.32 -6.35 0.42
N GLY A 286 17.86 -7.41 -0.21
CA GLY A 286 17.27 -8.75 -0.15
C GLY A 286 15.95 -8.89 -0.93
N VAL A 287 15.58 -7.86 -1.71
CA VAL A 287 14.36 -7.81 -2.51
C VAL A 287 14.63 -8.43 -3.88
N SER A 288 13.73 -9.29 -4.36
CA SER A 288 13.85 -9.85 -5.70
C SER A 288 13.68 -8.76 -6.77
N LYS A 289 14.31 -8.91 -7.94
CA LYS A 289 14.12 -7.97 -9.05
C LYS A 289 12.66 -7.90 -9.50
N THR A 290 11.96 -9.04 -9.48
CA THR A 290 10.53 -9.11 -9.81
C THR A 290 9.70 -8.27 -8.85
N ASP A 291 9.84 -8.48 -7.54
CA ASP A 291 9.06 -7.74 -6.55
C ASP A 291 9.39 -6.24 -6.59
N TRP A 292 10.66 -5.88 -6.79
CA TRP A 292 11.06 -4.48 -6.98
C TRP A 292 10.39 -3.84 -8.20
N TYR A 293 10.43 -4.51 -9.35
CA TYR A 293 9.81 -3.99 -10.57
C TYR A 293 8.29 -3.85 -10.38
N ASN A 294 7.64 -4.88 -9.83
CA ASN A 294 6.20 -4.87 -9.57
C ASN A 294 5.81 -3.73 -8.62
N ALA A 295 6.67 -3.43 -7.63
CA ALA A 295 6.47 -2.31 -6.74
C ALA A 295 6.63 -0.95 -7.44
N VAL A 296 7.60 -0.80 -8.35
CA VAL A 296 7.73 0.41 -9.19
C VAL A 296 6.52 0.57 -10.10
N TYR A 297 6.03 -0.51 -10.71
CA TYR A 297 4.82 -0.50 -11.52
C TYR A 297 3.62 0.01 -10.70
N ALA A 298 3.38 -0.55 -9.52
CA ALA A 298 2.31 -0.13 -8.61
C ALA A 298 2.43 1.35 -8.21
N SER A 299 3.63 1.79 -7.85
CA SER A 299 3.94 3.20 -7.52
C SER A 299 3.58 4.17 -8.66
N LEU A 300 3.79 3.75 -9.91
CA LEU A 300 3.42 4.54 -11.09
C LEU A 300 1.90 4.55 -11.34
N LYS A 301 1.20 3.45 -11.01
CA LYS A 301 -0.27 3.40 -11.10
C LYS A 301 -0.93 4.34 -10.09
N GLU A 302 -0.38 4.48 -8.90
CA GLU A 302 -0.88 5.43 -7.88
C GLU A 302 -0.84 6.89 -8.33
N VAL A 303 0.17 7.26 -9.11
CA VAL A 303 0.30 8.64 -9.63
C VAL A 303 -0.38 8.82 -10.98
N TYR A 304 -0.92 7.79 -11.62
CA TYR A 304 -1.62 7.91 -12.90
C TYR A 304 -2.90 8.77 -12.76
N PRO A 305 -3.21 9.70 -13.71
CA PRO A 305 -2.51 10.06 -14.95
C PRO A 305 -1.59 11.29 -14.80
N LYS A 306 -0.88 11.43 -13.69
CA LYS A 306 0.02 12.55 -13.41
C LYS A 306 1.43 12.25 -13.88
N ILE A 307 2.25 13.30 -13.95
CA ILE A 307 3.68 13.20 -14.27
C ILE A 307 4.38 12.50 -13.10
N ALA A 308 5.17 11.47 -13.41
CA ALA A 308 5.91 10.74 -12.39
C ALA A 308 7.14 11.53 -11.92
N LEU A 309 7.49 11.35 -10.65
CA LEU A 309 8.71 11.89 -10.05
C LEU A 309 9.77 10.80 -9.90
N GLY A 310 11.04 11.19 -9.80
CA GLY A 310 12.14 10.24 -9.58
C GLY A 310 11.89 9.30 -8.38
N TYR A 311 11.30 9.81 -7.30
CA TYR A 311 10.98 8.99 -6.13
C TYR A 311 9.93 7.91 -6.39
N CYS A 312 9.10 8.01 -7.44
CA CYS A 312 8.16 6.95 -7.81
C CYS A 312 8.90 5.64 -8.13
N PHE A 313 10.17 5.73 -8.51
CA PHE A 313 11.05 4.59 -8.79
C PHE A 313 11.88 4.17 -7.55
N ASN A 314 11.94 5.00 -6.50
CA ASN A 314 12.59 4.67 -5.24
C ASN A 314 11.56 4.13 -4.25
N VAL A 315 11.19 2.86 -4.44
CA VAL A 315 10.11 2.22 -3.71
C VAL A 315 10.51 1.66 -2.35
N TYR A 316 11.79 1.76 -1.94
CA TYR A 316 12.33 1.14 -0.72
C TYR A 316 11.48 1.40 0.55
N ARG A 317 10.98 2.63 0.72
CA ARG A 317 10.14 2.99 1.87
C ARG A 317 8.74 2.37 1.81
N ASN A 318 8.28 2.02 0.62
CA ASN A 318 6.94 1.53 0.34
C ASN A 318 6.89 0.02 0.08
N LEU A 319 8.01 -0.69 0.23
CA LEU A 319 8.02 -2.15 0.15
C LEU A 319 7.44 -2.73 1.43
N TYR A 320 6.26 -3.34 1.31
CA TYR A 320 5.59 -4.08 2.37
C TYR A 320 6.00 -5.55 2.30
N CYS A 321 6.53 -6.07 3.40
CA CYS A 321 7.15 -7.38 3.46
C CYS A 321 6.11 -8.46 3.80
N TRP A 322 6.29 -9.63 3.19
CA TRP A 322 5.46 -10.79 3.39
C TRP A 322 6.31 -12.04 3.63
N PHE A 323 5.84 -12.92 4.50
CA PHE A 323 6.24 -14.32 4.43
C PHE A 323 5.35 -15.05 3.45
N GLU A 324 5.96 -15.86 2.58
CA GLU A 324 5.28 -16.79 1.68
C GLU A 324 5.83 -18.21 1.91
N TYR A 325 4.96 -19.18 2.11
CA TYR A 325 5.34 -20.58 2.34
C TYR A 325 4.18 -21.52 2.01
N ASP A 326 4.53 -22.78 1.76
CA ASP A 326 3.55 -23.82 1.51
C ASP A 326 3.26 -24.64 2.76
N MET A 327 2.00 -25.02 2.93
CA MET A 327 1.54 -25.99 3.92
C MET A 327 0.91 -27.18 3.20
N THR A 328 1.18 -28.38 3.68
CA THR A 328 0.56 -29.63 3.20
C THR A 328 -0.22 -30.26 4.33
N PHE A 329 -1.47 -30.63 4.06
CA PHE A 329 -2.41 -31.24 4.99
C PHE A 329 -2.83 -32.61 4.48
N ALA A 330 -2.72 -33.63 5.33
CA ALA A 330 -3.39 -34.90 5.13
C ALA A 330 -4.93 -34.72 5.18
N PRO A 331 -5.71 -35.72 4.71
CA PRO A 331 -7.17 -35.70 4.84
C PRO A 331 -7.62 -35.46 6.28
N GLN A 332 -8.54 -34.52 6.48
CA GLN A 332 -9.10 -34.17 7.79
C GLN A 332 -8.08 -33.65 8.82
N GLU A 333 -6.84 -33.33 8.41
CA GLU A 333 -5.78 -32.89 9.32
C GLU A 333 -5.98 -31.46 9.81
N THR A 334 -5.58 -31.24 11.06
CA THR A 334 -5.49 -29.92 11.70
C THR A 334 -4.02 -29.58 11.96
N LEU A 335 -3.59 -28.40 11.52
CA LEU A 335 -2.25 -27.86 11.78
C LEU A 335 -2.34 -26.52 12.50
N VAL A 336 -1.38 -26.25 13.39
CA VAL A 336 -1.23 -24.95 14.06
C VAL A 336 -0.09 -24.18 13.41
N ASN A 337 -0.41 -23.02 12.83
CA ASN A 337 0.54 -22.11 12.22
C ASN A 337 0.78 -20.92 13.15
N GLU A 338 2.02 -20.69 13.57
CA GLU A 338 2.44 -19.56 14.39
C GLU A 338 3.31 -18.62 13.55
N VAL A 339 2.97 -17.34 13.55
CA VAL A 339 3.81 -16.28 12.97
C VAL A 339 4.23 -15.32 14.06
N VAL A 340 5.52 -14.97 14.07
CA VAL A 340 6.13 -14.01 15.00
C VAL A 340 6.57 -12.79 14.20
N ALA A 341 6.08 -11.61 14.59
CA ALA A 341 6.41 -10.33 13.98
C ALA A 341 6.63 -9.20 15.01
#